data_AF-A0AAN5CGK9-F1
#
_entry.id   AF-A0AAN5CGK9-F1
#
_cell.length_a   1.000
_cell.length_b   1.000
_cell.length_c   1.000
_cell.angle_alpha   90.00
_cell.angle_beta   90.00
_cell.angle_gamma   90.00
#
_symmetry.space_group_name_H-M   'P 1'
#
loop_
_entity.id
_entity.type
_entity.pdbx_description
1 polymer ?
#
loop_
_entity_poly.entity_id
_entity_poly.type
_entity_poly.pdbx_seq_one_letter_code
_entity_poly.pdbx_strand_id
1 'polypeptide(L)' 'LHLINSVRHSDCPTRIFDVYGITEVSDWATVVEVHDRAITITLGEPIDDTEITVDHKRRILIGGSRRRYGLLG' A
#
# COMPACT_ATOMS: atom_id res chain seq x y z
N LEU A 1 -0.68 12.37 8.79
CA LEU A 1 0.47 11.64 9.40
C LEU A 1 0.71 11.93 10.87
N HIS A 2 0.17 13.02 11.44
CA HIS A 2 0.40 13.37 12.86
C HIS A 2 0.12 12.21 13.85
N LEU A 3 -1.00 11.48 13.69
CA LEU A 3 -1.33 10.33 14.54
C LEU A 3 -0.33 9.17 14.38
N ILE A 4 0.05 8.84 13.14
CA ILE A 4 1.04 7.77 12.91
C ILE A 4 2.38 8.18 13.50
N ASN A 5 2.81 9.43 13.30
CA ASN A 5 4.05 9.95 13.86
C ASN A 5 4.02 10.13 15.39
N SER A 6 2.84 10.11 16.03
CA SER A 6 2.75 10.11 17.51
C SER A 6 2.87 8.72 18.12
N VAL A 7 2.72 7.65 17.32
CA VAL A 7 2.82 6.26 17.78
C VAL A 7 4.02 5.52 17.17
N ARG A 8 4.53 6.01 16.04
CA ARG A 8 5.74 5.53 15.38
C ARG A 8 6.96 6.17 16.04
N HIS A 9 7.89 5.33 16.46
CA HIS A 9 9.18 5.74 16.99
C HIS A 9 10.29 4.87 16.39
N SER A 10 11.50 5.42 16.24
CA SER A 10 12.68 4.69 15.74
C SER A 10 13.03 3.47 16.58
N ASP A 11 12.70 3.51 17.87
CA ASP A 11 13.11 2.50 18.86
C ASP A 11 12.03 1.42 19.03
N CYS A 12 10.93 1.51 18.27
CA CYS A 12 9.84 0.56 18.27
C CYS A 12 10.01 -0.42 17.08
N PRO A 13 10.13 -1.74 17.34
CA PRO A 13 10.34 -2.73 16.26
C PRO A 13 9.07 -2.97 15.43
N THR A 14 7.89 -2.57 15.93
CA THR A 14 6.62 -2.69 15.21
C THR A 14 6.70 -1.92 13.90
N ARG A 15 6.31 -2.53 12.78
CA ARG A 15 6.29 -1.92 11.44
C ARG A 15 4.88 -1.45 11.10
N ILE A 16 4.75 -0.30 10.45
CA ILE A 16 3.45 0.25 10.01
C ILE A 16 3.48 0.28 8.49
N PHE A 17 2.43 -0.23 7.88
CA PHE A 17 2.27 -0.24 6.43
C PHE A 17 0.99 0.51 6.06
N ASP A 18 1.09 1.36 5.05
CA ASP A 18 -0.08 1.92 4.36
C ASP A 18 -0.35 1.07 3.12
N VAL A 19 -1.61 0.69 2.94
CA VAL A 19 -2.05 -0.21 1.87
C VAL A 19 -3.14 0.48 1.08
N TYR A 20 -3.04 0.41 -0.24
CA TYR A 20 -4.06 0.93 -1.15
C TYR A 20 -4.60 -0.20 -2.02
N GLY A 21 -5.91 -0.21 -2.24
CA GLY A 21 -6.59 -1.13 -3.13
C GLY A 21 -8.07 -0.78 -3.30
N ILE A 22 -8.72 -1.45 -4.26
CA ILE A 22 -10.16 -1.36 -4.49
C ILE A 22 -10.79 -2.74 -4.35
N THR A 23 -12.09 -2.81 -4.11
CA THR A 23 -12.77 -4.09 -3.85
C THR A 23 -12.69 -5.05 -5.04
N GLU A 24 -12.63 -4.53 -6.27
CA GLU A 24 -12.55 -5.31 -7.51
C GLU A 24 -11.20 -6.03 -7.73
N VAL A 25 -10.16 -5.69 -6.96
CA VAL A 25 -8.79 -6.22 -7.16
C VAL A 25 -8.26 -7.07 -5.99
N SER A 26 -9.12 -7.49 -5.06
CA SER A 26 -8.79 -8.33 -3.89
C SER A 26 -8.13 -7.56 -2.74
N ASP A 27 -8.88 -6.63 -2.15
CA ASP A 27 -8.55 -5.78 -0.99
C ASP A 27 -7.33 -4.87 -1.16
N TRP A 28 -6.13 -5.39 -1.40
CA TRP A 28 -4.89 -4.62 -1.50
C TRP A 28 -4.30 -4.73 -2.91
N ALA A 29 -3.66 -3.64 -3.36
CA ALA A 29 -3.02 -3.53 -4.67
C ALA A 29 -1.59 -2.98 -4.56
N THR A 30 -1.35 -2.07 -3.61
CA THR A 30 -0.01 -1.54 -3.32
C THR A 30 0.23 -1.46 -1.83
N VAL A 31 1.50 -1.46 -1.44
CA VAL A 31 1.93 -1.35 -0.05
C VAL A 31 3.17 -0.46 0.06
N VAL A 32 3.22 0.34 1.11
CA VAL A 32 4.40 1.12 1.51
C VAL A 32 4.62 1.03 3.01
N GLU A 33 5.88 0.95 3.44
CA GLU A 33 6.23 1.08 4.86
C GLU A 33 6.24 2.56 5.26
N VAL A 34 5.55 2.90 6.35
CA VAL A 34 5.54 4.24 6.91
C VAL A 34 6.69 4.37 7.92
N HIS A 35 7.76 5.04 7.48
CA HIS A 35 8.91 5.32 8.32
C HIS A 35 8.65 6.42 9.36
N ASP A 36 9.51 6.46 10.39
CA ASP A 36 9.44 7.48 11.43
C ASP A 36 9.52 8.90 10.82
N ARG A 37 8.69 9.81 11.35
CA ARG A 37 8.60 11.21 10.91
C ARG A 37 8.29 11.39 9.42
N ALA A 38 7.59 10.45 8.79
CA ALA A 38 7.12 10.62 7.42
C ALA A 38 6.27 11.90 7.28
N ILE A 39 6.58 12.70 6.25
CA ILE A 39 5.85 13.94 5.91
C ILE A 39 4.90 13.76 4.73
N THR A 40 5.10 12.70 3.93
CA THR A 40 4.29 12.32 2.76
C THR A 40 4.24 10.80 2.68
N ILE A 41 3.12 10.26 2.18
CA ILE A 41 2.98 8.84 1.84
C ILE A 41 2.76 8.70 0.34
N THR A 42 3.46 7.75 -0.28
CA THR A 42 3.27 7.34 -1.67
C THR A 42 2.42 6.07 -1.73
N LEU A 43 1.89 5.71 -2.90
CA LEU A 43 1.19 4.43 -3.07
C LEU A 43 2.10 3.21 -2.79
N GLY A 44 3.41 3.39 -2.87
CA GLY A 44 4.37 2.32 -2.67
C GLY A 44 4.50 1.44 -3.89
N GLU A 45 4.85 0.18 -3.65
CA GLU A 45 5.08 -0.81 -4.69
C GLU A 45 3.83 -1.68 -4.89
N PRO A 46 3.57 -2.15 -6.12
CA PRO A 46 2.55 -3.17 -6.37
C PRO A 46 2.82 -4.44 -5.56
N ILE A 47 1.77 -5.05 -5.02
CA ILE A 47 1.87 -6.40 -4.43
C ILE A 47 1.98 -7.45 -5.54
N ASP A 48 2.35 -8.68 -5.18
CA ASP A 48 2.53 -9.78 -6.11
C ASP A 48 1.38 -9.91 -7.13
N ASP A 49 1.76 -10.11 -8.39
CA ASP A 49 0.88 -10.19 -9.55
C ASP A 49 -0.05 -8.98 -9.79
N THR A 50 0.23 -7.83 -9.16
CA THR A 50 -0.46 -6.56 -9.43
C THR A 50 0.35 -5.69 -10.39
N GLU A 51 -0.31 -5.12 -11.38
CA GLU A 51 0.28 -4.11 -12.26
C GLU A 51 -0.38 -2.76 -12.00
N ILE A 52 0.43 -1.72 -11.75
CA ILE A 52 -0.03 -0.34 -11.58
C ILE A 52 0.48 0.50 -12.73
N THR A 53 -0.43 1.14 -13.45
CA THR A 53 -0.09 2.09 -14.52
C THR A 53 -0.91 3.36 -14.38
N VAL A 54 -0.41 4.46 -14.96
CA VAL A 54 -1.12 5.74 -15.02
C VAL A 54 -1.42 6.04 -16.48
N ASP A 55 -2.70 6.27 -16.80
CA ASP A 55 -3.10 6.58 -18.17
C ASP A 55 -2.91 8.07 -18.52
N HIS A 56 -3.14 8.41 -19.78
CA HIS A 56 -3.04 9.79 -20.29
C HIS A 56 -4.00 10.79 -19.61
N LYS A 57 -5.06 10.31 -18.94
CA LYS A 57 -6.00 11.14 -18.16
C LYS A 57 -5.63 11.22 -16.70
N ARG A 58 -4.44 10.75 -16.31
CA ARG A 58 -3.94 10.70 -14.93
C ARG A 58 -4.81 9.85 -14.00
N ARG A 59 -5.39 8.77 -14.56
CA ARG A 59 -6.12 7.76 -13.79
C ARG A 59 -5.18 6.60 -13.47
N ILE A 60 -5.34 6.06 -12.26
CA ILE A 60 -4.64 4.83 -11.85
C ILE A 60 -5.40 3.66 -12.47
N LEU A 61 -4.70 2.82 -13.22
CA LEU A 61 -5.19 1.56 -13.73
C LEU A 61 -4.53 0.44 -12.94
N ILE A 62 -5.35 -0.46 -12.40
CA ILE A 62 -4.90 -1.62 -11.63
C ILE A 62 -5.23 -2.87 -12.45
N GLY A 63 -4.21 -3.63 -12.79
CA GLY A 63 -4.30 -4.86 -13.57
C GLY A 63 -3.45 -5.98 -12.95
N GLY A 64 -3.01 -6.91 -13.80
CA GLY A 64 -2.17 -8.04 -13.39
C GLY A 64 -2.90 -9.39 -13.35
N SER A 65 -2.13 -10.44 -13.04
CA SER A 65 -2.62 -11.83 -13.05
C SER A 65 -3.32 -12.13 -11.73
N ARG A 66 -4.66 -12.18 -11.74
CA ARG A 66 -5.47 -12.38 -10.53
C ARG A 66 -5.03 -13.62 -9.73
N ARG A 67 -4.37 -13.42 -8.59
CA ARG A 67 -4.26 -14.40 -7.50
C ARG A 67 -4.89 -13.80 -6.24
N ARG A 68 -5.94 -14.47 -5.73
CA ARG A 68 -6.54 -14.11 -4.45
C ARG A 68 -5.57 -14.53 -3.35
N TYR A 69 -4.94 -13.57 -2.69
CA TYR A 69 -4.27 -13.80 -1.42
C TYR A 69 -5.29 -13.56 -0.29
N GLY A 70 -6.27 -14.46 -0.19
CA GLY A 70 -7.10 -14.54 1.00
C GLY A 70 -6.32 -15.27 2.09
N LEU A 71 -6.24 -14.68 3.29
CA LEU A 71 -5.86 -15.40 4.50
C LEU A 71 -6.92 -16.51 4.74
N LEU A 72 -6.78 -17.64 4.07
CA LEU A 72 -7.37 -18.90 4.50
C LEU A 72 -6.41 -19.49 5.53
N GLY A 73 -6.61 -19.06 6.78
CA GLY A 73 -6.13 -19.72 7.99
C GLY A 73 -7.31 -20.18 8.81
#